data_AF-A0A527D3B7-F1
#
_entry.id   AF-A0A527D3B7-F1
#
_cell.length_a   1.000
_cell.length_b   1.000
_cell.length_c   1.000
_cell.angle_alpha   90.00
_cell.angle_beta   90.00
_cell.angle_gamma   90.00
#
_symmetry.space_group_name_H-M   'P 1'
#
loop_
_entity.id
_entity.type
_entity.pdbx_description
1 polymer ?
#
loop_
_entity_poly.entity_id
_entity_poly.type
_entity_poly.pdbx_seq_one_letter_code
_entity_poly.pdbx_strand_id
1 'polypeptide(L)'
;APWSQEFKLGTDQLGRDMLTRLIYGARNTIAIAVATTLLSFAVGVSLGLLAALYRGWLDQILSRAVDVLMSIPSLIFALVLLSIFGSSITSLIVIIALLDSTRVFRLSRAVGLNVAVMEY
;
A
#
# COMPACT_ATOMS: atom_id res chain seq x y z
N ALA A 1 -15.04 17.37 -27.07
CA ALA A 1 -16.44 17.14 -27.49
C ALA A 1 -17.27 16.66 -26.29
N PRO A 2 -18.54 17.07 -26.18
CA PRO A 2 -19.46 16.61 -25.15
C PRO A 2 -19.79 15.12 -25.30
N TRP A 3 -20.52 14.56 -24.34
CA TRP A 3 -20.85 13.13 -24.29
C TRP A 3 -21.76 12.77 -25.47
N SER A 4 -21.40 11.73 -26.23
CA SER A 4 -22.15 11.26 -27.41
C SER A 4 -22.13 9.73 -27.51
N GLN A 5 -22.90 9.15 -28.44
CA GLN A 5 -22.91 7.69 -28.64
C GLN A 5 -21.55 7.16 -29.12
N GLU A 6 -20.79 7.95 -29.88
CA GLU A 6 -19.41 7.64 -30.28
C GLU A 6 -18.42 7.90 -29.15
N PHE A 7 -18.58 9.00 -28.40
CA PHE A 7 -17.71 9.37 -27.28
C PHE A 7 -18.49 9.38 -25.98
N LYS A 8 -18.65 8.20 -25.37
CA LYS A 8 -19.48 8.00 -24.16
C LYS A 8 -19.10 8.91 -22.98
N LEU A 9 -17.80 9.24 -22.85
CA LEU A 9 -17.28 10.18 -21.85
C LEU A 9 -16.74 11.48 -22.47
N GLY A 10 -17.09 11.75 -23.73
CA GLY A 10 -16.54 12.85 -24.50
C GLY A 10 -15.07 12.64 -24.86
N THR A 11 -14.44 13.73 -25.33
CA THR A 11 -13.02 13.74 -25.70
C THR A 11 -12.20 14.62 -24.78
N ASP A 12 -10.89 14.36 -24.71
CA ASP A 12 -9.94 15.28 -24.07
C ASP A 12 -9.77 16.60 -24.87
N GLN A 13 -8.89 17.48 -24.39
CA GLN A 13 -8.55 18.77 -25.02
C GLN A 13 -7.95 18.61 -26.43
N LEU A 14 -7.48 17.42 -26.79
CA LEU A 14 -6.87 17.08 -28.07
C LEU A 14 -7.83 16.27 -28.97
N GLY A 15 -9.08 16.07 -28.57
CA GLY A 15 -10.06 15.32 -29.35
C GLY A 15 -9.98 13.79 -29.23
N ARG A 16 -9.18 13.24 -28.30
CA ARG A 16 -9.05 11.78 -28.09
C ARG A 16 -10.14 11.24 -27.18
N ASP A 17 -10.61 10.02 -27.44
CA ASP A 17 -11.65 9.37 -26.62
C ASP A 17 -11.21 9.21 -25.15
N MET A 18 -11.95 9.83 -24.25
CA MET A 18 -11.67 9.83 -22.81
C MET A 18 -11.93 8.46 -22.19
N LEU A 19 -12.98 7.75 -22.66
CA LEU A 19 -13.36 6.45 -22.10
C LEU A 19 -12.26 5.42 -22.32
N THR A 20 -11.76 5.33 -23.56
CA THR A 20 -10.65 4.45 -23.92
C THR A 20 -9.40 4.78 -23.07
N ARG A 21 -9.02 6.06 -22.95
CA ARG A 21 -7.86 6.47 -22.13
C ARG A 21 -8.01 6.07 -20.66
N LEU A 22 -9.21 6.22 -20.09
CA LEU A 22 -9.48 5.83 -18.71
C LEU A 22 -9.36 4.32 -18.52
N ILE A 23 -9.91 3.50 -19.42
CA ILE A 23 -9.83 2.03 -19.32
C ILE A 23 -8.38 1.57 -19.40
N TYR A 24 -7.61 2.07 -20.38
CA TYR A 24 -6.20 1.70 -20.54
C TYR A 24 -5.32 2.22 -19.39
N GLY A 25 -5.59 3.42 -18.88
CA GLY A 25 -4.91 3.96 -17.70
C GLY A 25 -5.22 3.19 -16.42
N ALA A 26 -6.51 2.87 -16.21
CA ALA A 26 -6.99 2.15 -15.04
C ALA A 26 -6.35 0.77 -14.91
N ARG A 27 -6.10 0.06 -16.02
CA ARG A 27 -5.41 -1.24 -15.99
C ARG A 27 -4.08 -1.17 -15.23
N ASN A 28 -3.25 -0.16 -15.51
CA ASN A 28 -1.94 -0.05 -14.87
C ASN A 28 -2.07 0.39 -13.40
N THR A 29 -2.94 1.36 -13.12
CA THR A 29 -3.19 1.83 -11.75
C THR A 29 -3.75 0.73 -10.84
N ILE A 30 -4.71 -0.06 -11.33
CA ILE A 30 -5.31 -1.17 -10.59
C ILE A 30 -4.25 -2.27 -10.36
N ALA A 31 -3.47 -2.62 -11.37
CA ALA A 31 -2.42 -3.63 -11.22
C ALA A 31 -1.39 -3.23 -10.16
N ILE A 32 -0.94 -1.97 -10.17
CA ILE A 32 -0.01 -1.43 -9.17
C ILE A 32 -0.65 -1.42 -7.78
N ALA A 33 -1.90 -0.98 -7.65
CA ALA A 33 -2.62 -0.95 -6.37
C ALA A 33 -2.74 -2.36 -5.77
N VAL A 34 -3.20 -3.33 -6.56
CA VAL A 34 -3.35 -4.72 -6.13
C VAL A 34 -2.01 -5.33 -5.72
N ALA A 35 -0.95 -5.16 -6.52
CA ALA A 35 0.37 -5.69 -6.19
C ALA A 35 0.92 -5.09 -4.89
N THR A 36 0.81 -3.78 -4.73
CA THR A 36 1.23 -3.05 -3.53
C THR A 36 0.46 -3.51 -2.29
N THR A 37 -0.87 -3.63 -2.40
CA THR A 37 -1.72 -4.09 -1.30
C THR A 37 -1.39 -5.53 -0.90
N LEU A 38 -1.26 -6.45 -1.86
CA LEU A 38 -0.92 -7.84 -1.55
C LEU A 38 0.43 -7.95 -0.84
N LEU A 39 1.44 -7.22 -1.30
CA LEU A 39 2.76 -7.24 -0.69
C LEU A 39 2.74 -6.62 0.72
N SER A 40 2.05 -5.50 0.89
CA SER A 40 1.84 -4.84 2.20
C SER A 40 1.15 -5.76 3.19
N PHE A 41 0.10 -6.47 2.75
CA PHE A 41 -0.61 -7.46 3.56
C PHE A 41 0.28 -8.65 3.90
N ALA A 42 0.99 -9.22 2.92
CA ALA A 42 1.88 -10.34 3.15
C ALA A 42 2.94 -10.01 4.20
N VAL A 43 3.60 -8.86 4.11
CA VAL A 43 4.63 -8.45 5.07
C VAL A 43 4.01 -8.07 6.43
N GLY A 44 3.02 -7.19 6.43
CA GLY A 44 2.44 -6.64 7.65
C GLY A 44 1.71 -7.70 8.49
N VAL A 45 0.92 -8.58 7.88
CA VAL A 45 0.23 -9.66 8.60
C VAL A 45 1.23 -10.65 9.18
N SER A 46 2.21 -11.09 8.37
CA SER A 46 3.23 -12.05 8.83
C SER A 46 3.99 -11.52 10.04
N LEU A 47 4.52 -10.29 9.95
CA LEU A 47 5.26 -9.67 11.04
C LEU A 47 4.36 -9.34 12.25
N GLY A 48 3.13 -8.88 12.01
CA GLY A 48 2.20 -8.50 13.07
C GLY A 48 1.73 -9.70 13.89
N LEU A 49 1.44 -10.83 13.23
CA LEU A 49 1.13 -12.09 13.91
C LEU A 49 2.36 -12.65 14.65
N LEU A 50 3.55 -12.62 14.04
CA LEU A 50 4.78 -13.03 14.72
C LEU A 50 5.01 -12.21 16.00
N ALA A 51 4.85 -10.88 15.94
CA ALA A 51 4.95 -10.03 17.11
C ALA A 51 3.90 -10.38 18.19
N ALA A 52 2.66 -10.63 17.79
CA ALA A 52 1.57 -10.99 18.70
C ALA A 52 1.75 -12.35 19.38
N LEU A 53 2.38 -13.33 18.69
CA LEU A 53 2.62 -14.68 19.21
C LEU A 53 3.79 -14.74 20.19
N TYR A 54 4.93 -14.11 19.86
CA TYR A 54 6.13 -14.20 20.68
C TYR A 54 6.10 -13.32 21.93
N ARG A 55 5.28 -12.25 21.97
CA ARG A 55 5.01 -11.37 23.14
C ARG A 55 6.25 -10.90 23.94
N GLY A 56 7.44 -10.91 23.33
CA GLY A 56 8.73 -10.70 24.00
C GLY A 56 9.58 -9.61 23.36
N TRP A 57 10.90 -9.79 23.36
CA TRP A 57 11.84 -8.80 22.79
C TRP A 57 11.63 -8.56 21.29
N LEU A 58 11.25 -9.60 20.53
CA LEU A 58 10.91 -9.49 19.11
C LEU A 58 9.74 -8.55 18.86
N ASP A 59 8.70 -8.64 19.69
CA ASP A 59 7.54 -7.76 19.63
C ASP A 59 7.96 -6.30 19.85
N GLN A 60 8.80 -6.05 20.85
CA GLN A 60 9.32 -4.72 21.13
C GLN A 60 10.14 -4.17 19.95
N ILE A 61 11.09 -4.93 19.40
CA ILE A 61 11.92 -4.46 18.29
C ILE A 61 11.06 -4.14 17.06
N LEU A 62 10.17 -5.06 16.67
CA LEU A 62 9.31 -4.87 15.49
C LEU A 62 8.37 -3.68 15.67
N SER A 63 7.72 -3.59 16.83
CA SER A 63 6.82 -2.48 17.14
C SER A 63 7.55 -1.14 17.14
N ARG A 64 8.77 -1.08 17.70
CA ARG A 64 9.59 0.15 17.69
C ARG A 64 10.05 0.55 16.30
N ALA A 65 10.46 -0.41 15.48
CA ALA A 65 10.82 -0.15 14.08
C ALA A 65 9.62 0.44 13.31
N VAL A 66 8.43 -0.13 13.50
CA VAL A 66 7.19 0.37 12.91
C VAL A 66 6.83 1.77 13.43
N ASP A 67 6.95 2.02 14.74
CA ASP A 67 6.68 3.33 15.33
C ASP A 67 7.62 4.41 14.78
N VAL A 68 8.90 4.09 14.58
CA VAL A 68 9.89 4.98 13.96
C VAL A 68 9.49 5.29 12.51
N LEU A 69 9.13 4.28 11.72
CA LEU A 69 8.68 4.49 10.34
C LEU A 69 7.41 5.35 10.28
N MET A 70 6.46 5.15 11.21
CA MET A 70 5.21 5.92 11.27
C MET A 70 5.39 7.35 11.80
N SER A 71 6.50 7.65 12.47
CA SER A 71 6.80 9.01 12.94
C SER A 71 7.07 9.99 11.79
N ILE A 72 7.48 9.47 10.63
CA ILE A 72 7.74 10.25 9.43
C ILE A 72 6.46 10.30 8.58
N PRO A 73 6.05 11.48 8.08
CA PRO A 73 4.96 11.58 7.12
C PRO A 73 5.18 10.70 5.88
N SER A 74 4.35 9.66 5.74
CA SER A 74 4.48 8.62 4.70
C SER A 74 4.69 9.14 3.28
N LEU A 75 3.95 10.16 2.86
CA LEU A 75 4.09 10.74 1.52
C LEU A 75 5.47 11.35 1.29
N ILE A 76 5.96 12.14 2.24
CA ILE A 76 7.28 12.76 2.15
C ILE A 76 8.37 11.68 2.13
N PHE A 77 8.22 10.66 2.98
CA PHE A 77 9.19 9.58 3.01
C PHE A 77 9.22 8.77 1.72
N ALA A 78 8.05 8.45 1.14
CA ALA A 78 7.95 7.79 -0.15
C ALA A 78 8.63 8.59 -1.27
N LEU A 79 8.43 9.91 -1.30
CA LEU A 79 9.06 10.79 -2.29
C LEU A 79 10.58 10.81 -2.15
N VAL A 80 11.11 10.87 -0.93
CA VAL A 80 12.56 10.82 -0.67
C VAL A 80 13.13 9.48 -1.14
N LEU A 81 12.48 8.36 -0.80
CA LEU A 81 12.92 7.03 -1.25
C LEU A 81 12.88 6.92 -2.78
N LEU A 82 11.82 7.40 -3.42
CA LEU A 82 11.72 7.40 -4.89
C LEU A 82 12.80 8.28 -5.56
N SER A 83 13.20 9.37 -4.91
CA SER A 83 14.32 10.19 -5.38
C SER A 83 15.66 9.46 -5.32
N ILE A 84 15.84 8.54 -4.38
CA ILE A 84 17.09 7.78 -4.19
C ILE A 84 17.11 6.52 -5.07
N PHE A 85 16.02 5.74 -5.04
CA PHE A 85 15.89 4.45 -5.73
C PHE A 85 15.37 4.55 -7.17
N GLY A 86 14.99 5.75 -7.60
CA GLY A 86 14.44 6.02 -8.93
C GLY A 86 12.95 5.71 -9.05
N SER A 87 12.31 6.34 -10.05
CA SER A 87 10.85 6.28 -10.29
C SER A 87 10.43 5.09 -11.17
N SER A 88 10.96 3.90 -10.90
CA SER A 88 10.52 2.69 -11.59
C SER A 88 9.20 2.17 -10.99
N ILE A 89 8.38 1.46 -11.78
CA ILE A 89 7.13 0.85 -11.30
C ILE A 89 7.42 -0.10 -10.11
N THR A 90 8.50 -0.87 -10.20
CA THR A 90 8.91 -1.79 -9.13
C THR A 90 9.31 -1.05 -7.87
N SER A 91 10.11 0.02 -7.97
CA SER A 91 10.51 0.85 -6.83
C SER A 91 9.29 1.44 -6.13
N LEU A 92 8.33 1.95 -6.91
CA LEU A 92 7.07 2.49 -6.41
C LEU A 92 6.26 1.45 -5.64
N ILE A 93 6.09 0.24 -6.20
CA ILE A 93 5.36 -0.84 -5.53
C ILE A 93 6.04 -1.22 -4.21
N VAL A 94 7.36 -1.43 -4.21
CA VAL A 94 8.10 -1.87 -3.03
C VAL A 94 8.08 -0.81 -1.92
N ILE A 95 8.33 0.45 -2.27
CA ILE A 95 8.36 1.56 -1.30
C ILE A 95 6.98 1.75 -0.66
N ILE A 96 5.92 1.84 -1.48
CA ILE A 96 4.58 2.04 -0.95
C ILE A 96 4.13 0.82 -0.13
N ALA A 97 4.41 -0.40 -0.60
CA ALA A 97 4.05 -1.61 0.11
C ALA A 97 4.74 -1.69 1.48
N LEU A 98 6.02 -1.33 1.56
CA LEU A 98 6.77 -1.28 2.81
C LEU A 98 6.14 -0.27 3.78
N LEU A 99 5.84 0.94 3.31
CA LEU A 99 5.26 1.98 4.17
C LEU A 99 3.85 1.60 4.64
N ASP A 100 3.00 1.06 3.76
CA ASP A 100 1.64 0.64 4.12
C ASP A 100 1.65 -0.60 5.03
N SER A 101 2.67 -1.46 4.93
CA SER A 101 2.79 -2.65 5.77
C SER A 101 2.87 -2.32 7.26
N THR A 102 3.33 -1.12 7.62
CA THR A 102 3.36 -0.62 9.01
C THR A 102 1.95 -0.54 9.62
N ARG A 103 0.96 -0.10 8.84
CA ARG A 103 -0.43 -0.01 9.27
C ARG A 103 -1.05 -1.39 9.40
N VAL A 104 -0.79 -2.26 8.41
CA VAL A 104 -1.24 -3.65 8.43
C VAL A 104 -0.64 -4.39 9.62
N PHE A 105 0.65 -4.20 9.91
CA PHE A 105 1.33 -4.77 11.07
C PHE A 105 0.61 -4.43 12.37
N ARG A 106 0.31 -3.14 12.60
CA ARG A 106 -0.37 -2.71 13.82
C ARG A 106 -1.76 -3.33 13.95
N LEU A 107 -2.52 -3.37 12.85
CA LEU A 107 -3.84 -4.00 12.83
C LEU A 107 -3.75 -5.50 13.13
N SER A 108 -2.89 -6.21 12.41
CA SER A 108 -2.71 -7.65 12.55
C SER A 108 -2.21 -8.03 13.94
N ARG A 109 -1.28 -7.26 14.51
CA ARG A 109 -0.79 -7.44 15.87
C ARG A 109 -1.90 -7.23 16.90
N ALA A 110 -2.70 -6.16 16.75
CA ALA A 110 -3.81 -5.89 17.65
C ALA A 110 -4.87 -7.00 17.61
N VAL A 111 -5.24 -7.46 16.42
CA VAL A 111 -6.18 -8.58 16.25
C VAL A 111 -5.59 -9.88 16.82
N GLY A 112 -4.33 -10.19 16.51
CA GLY A 112 -3.65 -11.38 17.02
C GLY A 112 -3.55 -11.41 18.54
N LEU A 113 -3.29 -10.27 19.19
CA LEU A 113 -3.28 -10.17 20.64
C LEU A 113 -4.66 -10.42 21.25
N ASN A 114 -5.74 -9.90 20.64
CA ASN A 114 -7.12 -10.17 21.09
C ASN A 114 -7.46 -11.65 20.98
N VAL A 115 -7.10 -12.29 19.87
CA VAL A 115 -7.34 -13.72 19.66
C VAL A 115 -6.60 -14.57 20.70
N ALA A 116 -5.35 -14.21 21.00
CA ALA A 116 -4.52 -14.93 21.97
C ALA A 116 -4.90 -14.68 23.45
N VAL A 117 -5.98 -13.95 23.74
CA VAL A 117 -6.56 -13.81 25.10
C VAL A 117 -7.96 -14.45 25.18
N MET A 118 -8.54 -14.90 24.07
CA MET A 118 -9.83 -15.59 24.11
C MET A 118 -9.72 -16.89 24.92
N GLU A 119 -10.54 -17.01 25.96
CA GLU A 119 -10.76 -18.25 26.69
C GLU A 119 -11.57 -19.19 25.79
N TYR A 120 -10.92 -20.27 25.32
CA TYR A 120 -11.57 -21.44 24.73
C TYR A 120 -11.70 -22.53 25.78
#